data_AF-G0V7C7-F1
#
_entry.id   AF-G0V7C7-F1
#
_cell.length_a   1.000
_cell.length_b   1.000
_cell.length_c   1.000
_cell.angle_alpha   90.00
_cell.angle_beta   90.00
_cell.angle_gamma   90.00
#
_symmetry.space_group_name_H-M   'P 1'
#
loop_
_entity.id
_entity.type
_entity.pdbx_description
1 polymer ?
#
loop_
_entity_poly.entity_id
_entity_poly.type
_entity_poly.pdbx_seq_one_letter_code
_entity_poly.pdbx_strand_id
1 'polypeptide(L)'
;MTNKYTVHLWGAGGAPSLISPESMALFWWLNMHNDEFQQGQIEIVFSNNTDMSLNDQLPVMHITDALLTSTKQKCGFVDVVTYLESIIGIEVHGKGQGLLNSALLQYTADTLRVLSHYQLYLNRKNYSDFTRKVFSTMLYWPMWYNTPLQNRSKARHECQDIVDSISDEDEGERDNEEDEDGTMGESLGAGLAQSKPFKLQQRRQQMNKEQLQELKNNTRYFHKLDKFLTEWFAMRKNLAGDDVDAIMVLFLAHLNVQLELPEGDKVKDILETKFADEWEWLQPHLGAMKRLPNVVRVRPAVFREQGNMVMSLYNVL
;
A
#
# COMPACT_ATOMS: atom_id res chain seq x y z
N MET A 1 -3.55 22.51 -27.94
CA MET A 1 -4.64 21.64 -27.48
C MET A 1 -3.99 20.61 -26.58
N THR A 2 -4.26 20.67 -25.29
CA THR A 2 -3.46 19.99 -24.27
C THR A 2 -4.27 18.82 -23.71
N ASN A 3 -3.65 17.64 -23.60
CA ASN A 3 -4.29 16.48 -22.99
C ASN A 3 -4.68 16.80 -21.54
N LYS A 4 -5.80 16.25 -21.09
CA LYS A 4 -6.22 16.31 -19.69
C LYS A 4 -5.85 15.01 -18.98
N TYR A 5 -5.26 15.11 -17.80
CA TYR A 5 -4.84 13.98 -16.98
C TYR A 5 -5.70 13.91 -15.72
N THR A 6 -6.41 12.79 -15.55
CA THR A 6 -7.22 12.52 -14.36
C THR A 6 -6.54 11.40 -13.58
N VAL A 7 -6.10 11.70 -12.36
CA VAL A 7 -5.38 10.75 -11.51
C VAL A 7 -6.32 10.25 -10.42
N HIS A 8 -6.55 8.94 -10.40
CA HIS A 8 -7.41 8.26 -9.45
C HIS A 8 -6.58 7.61 -8.35
N LEU A 9 -6.87 7.96 -7.09
CA LEU A 9 -6.09 7.60 -5.91
C LEU A 9 -6.96 6.99 -4.81
N TRP A 10 -6.32 6.28 -3.88
CA TRP A 10 -6.91 5.96 -2.58
C TRP A 10 -6.82 7.16 -1.63
N GLY A 11 -7.93 7.58 -1.04
CA GLY A 11 -7.97 8.68 -0.10
C GLY A 11 -9.36 9.11 0.34
N ALA A 12 -9.39 10.02 1.32
CA ALA A 12 -10.62 10.59 1.84
C ALA A 12 -10.33 12.01 2.35
N GLY A 13 -11.35 12.87 2.35
CA GLY A 13 -11.20 14.23 2.89
C GLY A 13 -10.19 15.12 2.14
N GLY A 14 -9.90 14.81 0.87
CA GLY A 14 -8.94 15.57 0.06
C GLY A 14 -7.47 15.21 0.28
N ALA A 15 -7.18 14.13 1.02
CA ALA A 15 -5.83 13.63 1.27
C ALA A 15 -5.71 12.13 0.92
N PRO A 16 -4.51 11.65 0.52
CA PRO A 16 -4.26 10.24 0.27
C PRO A 16 -4.36 9.41 1.55
N SER A 17 -4.82 8.17 1.44
CA SER A 17 -4.95 7.24 2.57
C SER A 17 -3.65 6.44 2.79
N LEU A 18 -3.38 6.06 4.04
CA LEU A 18 -2.21 5.23 4.37
C LEU A 18 -2.30 3.80 3.80
N ILE A 19 -3.48 3.35 3.35
CA ILE A 19 -3.63 2.02 2.75
C ILE A 19 -2.91 1.85 1.40
N SER A 20 -2.51 2.96 0.77
CA SER A 20 -1.81 2.95 -0.52
C SER A 20 -0.65 3.94 -0.48
N PRO A 21 0.56 3.47 -0.12
CA PRO A 21 1.76 4.28 -0.17
C PRO A 21 2.01 4.88 -1.57
N GLU A 22 1.73 4.12 -2.64
CA GLU A 22 1.87 4.60 -4.02
C GLU A 22 0.92 5.76 -4.35
N SER A 23 -0.33 5.72 -3.85
CA SER A 23 -1.26 6.83 -4.02
C SER A 23 -0.76 8.09 -3.31
N MET A 24 -0.18 7.92 -2.13
CA MET A 24 0.43 9.00 -1.36
C MET A 24 1.67 9.57 -2.04
N ALA A 25 2.56 8.71 -2.54
CA ALA A 25 3.72 9.10 -3.30
C ALA A 25 3.32 9.93 -4.53
N LEU A 26 2.33 9.45 -5.29
CA LEU A 26 1.86 10.15 -6.48
C LEU A 26 1.22 11.50 -6.12
N PHE A 27 0.44 11.55 -5.04
CA PHE A 27 -0.12 12.80 -4.54
C PHE A 27 0.97 13.82 -4.18
N TRP A 28 2.03 13.40 -3.48
CA TRP A 28 3.16 14.27 -3.15
C TRP A 28 3.91 14.73 -4.39
N TRP A 29 4.25 13.80 -5.29
CA TRP A 29 4.99 14.10 -6.50
C TRP A 29 4.27 15.11 -7.39
N LEU A 30 2.95 14.96 -7.57
CA LEU A 30 2.13 15.87 -8.36
C LEU A 30 2.07 17.28 -7.75
N ASN A 31 2.00 17.39 -6.42
CA ASN A 31 2.00 18.69 -5.74
C ASN A 31 3.37 19.37 -5.79
N MET A 32 4.47 18.61 -5.84
CA MET A 32 5.81 19.17 -6.02
C MET A 32 6.03 19.74 -7.43
N HIS A 33 5.42 19.12 -8.45
CA HIS A 33 5.63 19.48 -9.85
C HIS A 33 4.41 20.18 -10.49
N ASN A 34 3.48 20.69 -9.68
CA ASN A 34 2.25 21.28 -10.22
C ASN A 34 2.51 22.46 -11.17
N ASP A 35 3.57 23.24 -10.91
CA ASP A 35 3.92 24.43 -11.70
C ASP A 35 4.47 24.09 -13.10
N GLU A 36 4.89 22.83 -13.32
CA GLU A 36 5.33 22.34 -14.64
C GLU A 36 4.14 22.04 -15.59
N PHE A 37 2.93 22.01 -15.06
CA PHE A 37 1.72 21.71 -15.82
C PHE A 37 0.89 22.98 -16.08
N GLN A 38 0.18 23.00 -17.22
CA GLN A 38 -0.79 24.06 -17.48
C GLN A 38 -1.90 24.01 -16.44
N GLN A 39 -2.41 25.18 -16.04
CA GLN A 39 -3.47 25.28 -15.04
C GLN A 39 -4.68 24.42 -15.43
N GLY A 40 -5.03 23.45 -14.58
CA GLY A 40 -6.16 22.53 -14.80
C GLY A 40 -5.89 21.38 -15.77
N GLN A 41 -4.64 21.18 -16.18
CA GLN A 41 -4.22 20.04 -17.00
C GLN A 41 -4.24 18.73 -16.22
N ILE A 42 -3.89 18.78 -14.93
CA ILE A 42 -3.96 17.65 -13.99
C ILE A 42 -5.09 17.87 -12.99
N GLU A 43 -5.85 16.81 -12.73
CA GLU A 43 -6.78 16.74 -11.62
C GLU A 43 -6.64 15.43 -10.85
N ILE A 44 -6.85 15.50 -9.54
CA ILE A 44 -6.83 14.36 -8.62
C ILE A 44 -8.25 14.03 -8.20
N VAL A 45 -8.57 12.73 -8.21
CA VAL A 45 -9.85 12.16 -7.82
C VAL A 45 -9.60 11.03 -6.83
N PHE A 46 -10.12 11.17 -5.62
CA PHE A 46 -10.13 10.07 -4.66
C PHE A 46 -11.35 9.19 -4.93
N SER A 47 -11.21 8.26 -5.87
CA SER A 47 -12.30 7.38 -6.31
C SER A 47 -12.52 6.18 -5.39
N ASN A 48 -11.45 5.70 -4.74
CA ASN A 48 -11.46 4.48 -3.93
C ASN A 48 -12.07 3.27 -4.68
N ASN A 49 -11.94 3.25 -6.01
CA ASN A 49 -12.48 2.21 -6.87
C ASN A 49 -11.41 1.68 -7.82
N THR A 50 -11.06 0.41 -7.68
CA THR A 50 -10.08 -0.29 -8.52
C THR A 50 -10.64 -0.71 -9.86
N ASP A 51 -11.97 -0.79 -10.02
CA ASP A 51 -12.65 -1.23 -11.26
C ASP A 51 -12.32 -0.32 -12.46
N MET A 52 -11.80 0.89 -12.20
CA MET A 52 -11.39 1.84 -13.24
C MET A 52 -10.00 1.60 -13.81
N SER A 53 -9.26 0.66 -13.22
CA SER A 53 -7.89 0.33 -13.58
C SER A 53 -7.83 -1.00 -14.32
N LEU A 54 -6.96 -1.09 -15.33
CA LEU A 54 -6.79 -2.32 -16.12
C LEU A 54 -6.15 -3.47 -15.33
N ASN A 55 -5.55 -3.19 -14.17
CA ASN A 55 -4.83 -4.15 -13.34
C ASN A 55 -5.40 -4.27 -11.92
N ASP A 56 -6.62 -3.79 -11.69
CA ASP A 56 -7.29 -3.77 -10.39
C ASP A 56 -6.47 -3.09 -9.28
N GLN A 57 -5.66 -2.09 -9.64
CA GLN A 57 -4.85 -1.32 -8.70
C GLN A 57 -5.03 0.18 -8.88
N LEU A 58 -4.95 0.90 -7.76
CA LEU A 58 -4.72 2.34 -7.72
C LEU A 58 -3.32 2.58 -7.13
N PRO A 59 -2.57 3.58 -7.60
CA PRO A 59 -3.02 4.70 -8.45
C PRO A 59 -3.20 4.35 -9.93
N VAL A 60 -4.10 5.05 -10.61
CA VAL A 60 -4.25 5.00 -12.08
C VAL A 60 -4.43 6.40 -12.65
N MET A 61 -3.84 6.67 -13.80
CA MET A 61 -4.01 7.92 -14.54
C MET A 61 -4.73 7.66 -15.86
N HIS A 62 -5.82 8.38 -16.07
CA HIS A 62 -6.55 8.44 -17.33
C HIS A 62 -6.09 9.65 -18.13
N ILE A 63 -5.67 9.40 -19.36
CA ILE A 63 -5.19 10.41 -20.30
C ILE A 63 -6.29 10.62 -21.33
N THR A 64 -6.94 11.79 -21.29
CA THR A 64 -8.01 12.14 -22.22
C THR A 64 -7.48 13.15 -23.24
N ASP A 65 -7.62 12.80 -24.53
CA ASP A 65 -7.30 13.70 -25.63
C ASP A 65 -8.22 14.93 -25.60
N ALA A 66 -7.76 16.06 -26.15
CA ALA A 66 -8.52 17.31 -26.27
C ALA A 66 -9.85 17.14 -27.02
N LEU A 67 -9.97 16.11 -27.87
CA LEU A 67 -11.19 15.75 -28.58
C LEU A 67 -12.13 14.82 -27.78
N LEU A 68 -11.74 14.38 -26.58
CA LEU A 68 -12.46 13.44 -25.72
C LEU A 68 -12.80 12.09 -26.40
N THR A 69 -12.07 11.73 -27.46
CA THR A 69 -12.35 10.55 -28.31
C THR A 69 -11.61 9.30 -27.87
N SER A 70 -10.49 9.43 -27.16
CA SER A 70 -9.70 8.29 -26.67
C SER A 70 -9.19 8.52 -25.26
N THR A 71 -9.29 7.47 -24.43
CA THR A 71 -8.76 7.43 -23.07
C THR A 71 -7.67 6.36 -23.00
N LYS A 72 -6.41 6.78 -22.81
CA LYS A 72 -5.31 5.86 -22.48
C LYS A 72 -5.16 5.79 -20.96
N GLN A 73 -4.62 4.69 -20.45
CA GLN A 73 -4.39 4.51 -19.02
C GLN A 73 -2.93 4.17 -18.71
N LYS A 74 -2.46 4.63 -17.56
CA LYS A 74 -1.19 4.26 -16.93
C LYS A 74 -1.47 3.86 -15.48
N CYS A 75 -0.96 2.71 -15.05
CA CYS A 75 -1.33 2.10 -13.76
C CYS A 75 -0.09 1.95 -12.88
N GLY A 76 -0.21 2.27 -11.59
CA GLY A 76 0.90 2.23 -10.64
C GLY A 76 1.77 3.49 -10.66
N PHE A 77 2.49 3.73 -9.57
CA PHE A 77 3.30 4.94 -9.42
C PHE A 77 4.36 5.09 -10.51
N VAL A 78 5.13 4.02 -10.76
CA VAL A 78 6.29 4.04 -11.66
C VAL A 78 5.88 4.42 -13.09
N ASP A 79 4.84 3.78 -13.63
CA ASP A 79 4.36 4.03 -15.00
C ASP A 79 3.79 5.44 -15.17
N VAL A 80 3.07 5.94 -14.16
CA VAL A 80 2.48 7.28 -14.19
C VAL A 80 3.58 8.33 -14.14
N VAL A 81 4.51 8.22 -13.19
CA VAL A 81 5.59 9.20 -13.03
C VAL A 81 6.53 9.18 -14.22
N THR A 82 6.95 8.00 -14.69
CA THR A 82 7.81 7.89 -15.89
C THR A 82 7.16 8.56 -17.11
N TYR A 83 5.84 8.39 -17.27
CA TYR A 83 5.11 9.05 -18.35
C TYR A 83 5.04 10.58 -18.15
N LEU A 84 4.76 11.05 -16.93
CA LEU A 84 4.68 12.48 -16.65
C LEU A 84 6.04 13.16 -16.80
N GLU A 85 7.12 12.58 -16.27
CA GLU A 85 8.51 13.04 -16.45
C GLU A 85 8.87 13.19 -17.94
N SER A 86 8.44 12.23 -18.78
CA SER A 86 8.65 12.30 -20.23
C SER A 86 7.94 13.46 -20.92
N ILE A 87 6.85 13.98 -20.33
CA ILE A 87 6.07 15.11 -20.87
C ILE A 87 6.68 16.44 -20.44
N ILE A 88 7.04 16.57 -19.16
CA ILE A 88 7.60 17.81 -18.60
C ILE A 88 9.08 18.01 -18.98
N GLY A 89 9.72 16.98 -19.54
CA GLY A 89 11.10 17.09 -20.02
C GLY A 89 12.11 17.12 -18.88
N ILE A 90 11.78 16.53 -17.73
CA ILE A 90 12.78 16.19 -16.71
C ILE A 90 13.68 15.13 -17.34
N GLU A 91 14.80 15.56 -17.92
CA GLU A 91 15.87 14.64 -18.28
C GLU A 91 16.44 14.07 -16.98
N VAL A 92 16.02 12.85 -16.64
CA VAL A 92 16.53 12.08 -15.49
C VAL A 92 17.97 11.65 -15.76
N HIS A 93 18.87 12.64 -15.76
CA HIS A 93 20.32 12.55 -15.80
C HIS A 93 20.95 11.76 -16.97
N GLY A 94 22.27 11.88 -17.15
CA GLY A 94 23.00 11.33 -18.30
C GLY A 94 22.76 9.83 -18.52
N LYS A 95 22.94 9.33 -19.76
CA LYS A 95 22.58 7.97 -20.22
C LYS A 95 22.97 6.79 -19.30
N GLY A 96 23.99 6.93 -18.44
CA GLY A 96 24.37 5.93 -17.45
C GLY A 96 23.61 5.99 -16.11
N GLN A 97 23.17 7.18 -15.69
CA GLN A 97 22.39 7.39 -14.46
C GLN A 97 20.90 7.06 -14.66
N GLY A 98 20.35 7.25 -15.87
CA GLY A 98 18.96 6.91 -16.18
C GLY A 98 18.62 5.43 -15.93
N LEU A 99 19.52 4.50 -16.27
CA LEU A 99 19.30 3.07 -16.01
C LEU A 99 19.32 2.74 -14.52
N LEU A 100 20.29 3.30 -13.76
CA LEU A 100 20.37 3.09 -12.32
C LEU A 100 19.17 3.70 -11.59
N ASN A 101 18.73 4.89 -11.99
CA ASN A 101 17.53 5.53 -11.47
C ASN A 101 16.28 4.68 -11.72
N SER A 102 16.09 4.22 -12.96
CA SER A 102 14.96 3.34 -13.30
C SER A 102 15.01 2.03 -12.53
N ALA A 103 16.19 1.42 -12.38
CA ALA A 103 16.37 0.20 -11.61
C ALA A 103 16.09 0.41 -10.13
N LEU A 104 16.57 1.51 -9.53
CA LEU A 104 16.33 1.82 -8.12
C LEU A 104 14.86 2.18 -7.86
N LEU A 105 14.22 2.91 -8.78
CA LEU A 105 12.79 3.22 -8.71
C LEU A 105 11.96 1.92 -8.70
N GLN A 106 12.23 1.02 -9.64
CA GLN A 106 11.54 -0.27 -9.73
C GLN A 106 11.83 -1.16 -8.51
N TYR A 107 13.09 -1.24 -8.07
CA TYR A 107 13.48 -1.99 -6.87
C TYR A 107 12.78 -1.46 -5.62
N THR A 108 12.67 -0.13 -5.49
CA THR A 108 11.95 0.55 -4.41
C THR A 108 10.48 0.18 -4.45
N ALA A 109 9.83 0.32 -5.62
CA ALA A 109 8.43 -0.02 -5.81
C ALA A 109 8.14 -1.48 -5.45
N ASP A 110 8.88 -2.43 -6.02
CA ASP A 110 8.60 -3.86 -5.82
C ASP A 110 8.88 -4.30 -4.38
N THR A 111 10.02 -3.90 -3.81
CA THR A 111 10.43 -4.40 -2.49
C THR A 111 9.62 -3.74 -1.37
N LEU A 112 9.41 -2.42 -1.42
CA LEU A 112 8.62 -1.74 -0.38
C LEU A 112 7.14 -2.02 -0.50
N ARG A 113 6.61 -2.31 -1.69
CA ARG A 113 5.22 -2.80 -1.85
C ARG A 113 5.01 -4.07 -1.05
N VAL A 114 5.89 -5.06 -1.19
CA VAL A 114 5.80 -6.32 -0.41
C VAL A 114 5.91 -6.05 1.09
N LEU A 115 6.88 -5.25 1.53
CA LEU A 115 7.07 -4.93 2.95
C LEU A 115 5.87 -4.16 3.54
N SER A 116 5.33 -3.20 2.79
CA SER A 116 4.16 -2.41 3.22
C SER A 116 2.88 -3.25 3.21
N HIS A 117 2.71 -4.13 2.24
CA HIS A 117 1.59 -5.08 2.20
C HIS A 117 1.62 -6.05 3.37
N TYR A 118 2.80 -6.54 3.75
CA TYR A 118 2.94 -7.33 4.97
C TYR A 118 2.45 -6.54 6.19
N GLN A 119 2.93 -5.30 6.38
CA GLN A 119 2.55 -4.49 7.54
C GLN A 119 1.08 -4.07 7.53
N LEU A 120 0.47 -3.82 6.37
CA LEU A 120 -0.93 -3.41 6.27
C LEU A 120 -1.88 -4.60 6.45
N TYR A 121 -1.58 -5.75 5.85
CA TYR A 121 -2.56 -6.82 5.69
C TYR A 121 -2.25 -8.11 6.45
N LEU A 122 -0.97 -8.43 6.67
CA LEU A 122 -0.56 -9.70 7.29
C LEU A 122 -0.13 -9.53 8.75
N ASN A 123 0.37 -8.35 9.13
CA ASN A 123 0.53 -8.01 10.53
C ASN A 123 -0.85 -7.94 11.19
N ARG A 124 -1.11 -8.86 12.11
CA ARG A 124 -2.42 -9.06 12.73
C ARG A 124 -2.92 -7.80 13.41
N LYS A 125 -2.05 -7.13 14.19
CA LYS A 125 -2.39 -5.93 14.95
C LYS A 125 -2.68 -4.75 14.04
N ASN A 126 -1.84 -4.50 13.04
CA ASN A 126 -2.10 -3.42 12.08
C ASN A 126 -3.38 -3.67 11.28
N TYR A 127 -3.64 -4.91 10.85
CA TYR A 127 -4.83 -5.24 10.09
C TYR A 127 -6.12 -5.05 10.90
N SER A 128 -6.16 -5.57 12.14
CA SER A 128 -7.34 -5.47 13.02
C SER A 128 -7.58 -4.04 13.50
N ASP A 129 -6.52 -3.34 13.88
CA ASP A 129 -6.66 -2.07 14.59
C ASP A 129 -6.82 -0.90 13.61
N PHE A 130 -6.24 -1.02 12.40
CA PHE A 130 -6.21 0.02 11.39
C PHE A 130 -6.87 -0.42 10.06
N THR A 131 -6.24 -1.34 9.31
CA THR A 131 -6.52 -1.53 7.88
C THR A 131 -7.98 -1.90 7.60
N ARG A 132 -8.54 -2.90 8.30
CA ARG A 132 -9.94 -3.33 8.10
C ARG A 132 -10.93 -2.19 8.34
N LYS A 133 -10.68 -1.36 9.36
CA LYS A 133 -11.56 -0.24 9.74
C LYS A 133 -11.47 0.91 8.75
N VAL A 134 -10.31 1.14 8.14
CA VAL A 134 -10.15 2.23 7.17
C VAL A 134 -10.96 1.96 5.90
N PHE A 135 -11.02 0.70 5.44
CA PHE A 135 -11.84 0.34 4.28
C PHE A 135 -13.35 0.62 4.48
N SER A 136 -13.89 0.46 5.69
CA SER A 136 -15.30 0.76 5.95
C SER A 136 -15.63 2.26 5.87
N THR A 137 -14.62 3.13 5.96
CA THR A 137 -14.81 4.57 5.78
C THR A 137 -14.66 5.04 4.33
N MET A 138 -13.98 4.25 3.49
CA MET A 138 -13.65 4.63 2.10
C MET A 138 -14.54 3.96 1.06
N LEU A 139 -15.05 2.77 1.36
CA LEU A 139 -15.81 1.96 0.42
C LEU A 139 -17.31 1.93 0.77
N TYR A 140 -18.12 1.74 -0.26
CA TYR A 140 -19.56 1.52 -0.09
C TYR A 140 -19.86 0.10 0.37
N TRP A 141 -20.98 -0.08 1.07
CA TRP A 141 -21.54 -1.41 1.30
C TRP A 141 -21.95 -2.03 -0.06
N PRO A 142 -21.66 -3.32 -0.33
CA PRO A 142 -21.04 -4.33 0.55
C PRO A 142 -19.51 -4.47 0.38
N MET A 143 -18.86 -3.65 -0.46
CA MET A 143 -17.45 -3.79 -0.85
C MET A 143 -16.46 -3.62 0.31
N TRP A 144 -16.85 -2.89 1.35
CA TRP A 144 -16.03 -2.66 2.54
C TRP A 144 -15.59 -3.94 3.31
N TYR A 145 -16.21 -5.10 3.09
CA TYR A 145 -15.80 -6.38 3.69
C TYR A 145 -14.94 -7.21 2.73
N ASN A 146 -15.30 -7.22 1.45
CA ASN A 146 -14.65 -8.08 0.46
C ASN A 146 -13.27 -7.56 0.05
N THR A 147 -13.14 -6.25 -0.19
CA THR A 147 -11.88 -5.65 -0.63
C THR A 147 -10.73 -5.85 0.36
N PRO A 148 -10.86 -5.61 1.69
CA PRO A 148 -9.77 -5.89 2.63
C PRO A 148 -9.38 -7.37 2.68
N LEU A 149 -10.33 -8.30 2.53
CA LEU A 149 -10.06 -9.74 2.49
C LEU A 149 -9.31 -10.15 1.22
N GLN A 150 -9.75 -9.63 0.06
CA GLN A 150 -9.07 -9.85 -1.22
C GLN A 150 -7.64 -9.30 -1.20
N ASN A 151 -7.45 -8.08 -0.68
CA ASN A 151 -6.13 -7.48 -0.53
C ASN A 151 -5.25 -8.26 0.44
N ARG A 152 -5.81 -8.81 1.52
CA ARG A 152 -5.10 -9.68 2.45
C ARG A 152 -4.67 -11.00 1.80
N SER A 153 -5.53 -11.61 0.98
CA SER A 153 -5.19 -12.78 0.19
C SER A 153 -4.07 -12.49 -0.83
N LYS A 154 -4.17 -11.37 -1.56
CA LYS A 154 -3.12 -10.91 -2.47
C LYS A 154 -1.80 -10.66 -1.75
N ALA A 155 -1.83 -10.00 -0.60
CA ALA A 155 -0.64 -9.78 0.22
C ALA A 155 0.00 -11.10 0.68
N ARG A 156 -0.81 -12.11 1.02
CA ARG A 156 -0.31 -13.46 1.37
C ARG A 156 0.45 -14.10 0.21
N HIS A 157 -0.03 -13.93 -1.02
CA HIS A 157 0.68 -14.42 -2.21
C HIS A 157 1.98 -13.65 -2.48
N GLU A 158 1.95 -12.31 -2.36
CA GLU A 158 3.13 -11.47 -2.61
C GLU A 158 4.20 -11.60 -1.51
N CYS A 159 3.81 -11.96 -0.29
CA CYS A 159 4.68 -12.07 0.89
C CYS A 159 5.08 -13.52 1.22
N GLN A 160 5.02 -14.45 0.27
CA GLN A 160 5.36 -15.86 0.49
C GLN A 160 6.78 -16.05 1.05
N ASP A 161 7.74 -15.20 0.67
CA ASP A 161 9.10 -15.24 1.20
C ASP A 161 9.20 -14.81 2.68
N ILE A 162 8.23 -14.03 3.16
CA ILE A 162 8.18 -13.55 4.55
C ILE A 162 7.41 -14.55 5.40
N VAL A 163 6.29 -15.07 4.90
CA VAL A 163 5.37 -15.88 5.68
C VAL A 163 5.48 -17.36 5.35
N ASP A 164 5.85 -18.17 6.34
CA ASP A 164 5.67 -19.63 6.25
C ASP A 164 4.20 -19.96 6.46
N SER A 165 3.56 -20.58 5.46
CA SER A 165 2.24 -21.21 5.49
C SER A 165 1.30 -20.62 6.56
N ILE A 166 0.58 -19.55 6.21
CA ILE A 166 -0.58 -19.15 7.02
C ILE A 166 -1.56 -20.33 6.96
N SER A 167 -1.93 -20.87 8.11
CA SER A 167 -2.96 -21.90 8.16
C SER A 167 -4.25 -21.29 7.58
N ASP A 168 -4.85 -21.93 6.58
CA ASP A 168 -6.08 -21.46 5.91
C ASP A 168 -7.29 -21.34 6.86
N GLU A 169 -7.14 -21.73 8.13
CA GLU A 169 -8.14 -21.60 9.20
C GLU A 169 -8.44 -20.15 9.63
N ASP A 170 -7.68 -19.16 9.13
CA ASP A 170 -7.85 -17.74 9.43
C ASP A 170 -8.96 -17.06 8.59
N GLU A 171 -9.62 -17.80 7.68
CA GLU A 171 -10.73 -17.30 6.84
C GLU A 171 -12.09 -17.28 7.55
N GLY A 172 -12.22 -17.94 8.70
CA GLY A 172 -13.37 -17.83 9.58
C GLY A 172 -13.09 -16.86 10.70
N GLU A 173 -13.40 -15.57 10.52
CA GLU A 173 -13.50 -14.66 11.66
C GLU A 173 -14.44 -15.27 12.70
N ARG A 174 -13.82 -15.62 13.83
CA ARG A 174 -14.43 -16.02 15.09
C ARG A 174 -15.19 -14.83 15.69
N ASP A 175 -16.27 -14.42 15.04
CA ASP A 175 -17.26 -13.45 15.56
C ASP A 175 -18.54 -14.14 16.07
N ASN A 176 -18.55 -15.48 16.17
CA ASN A 176 -19.58 -16.20 16.93
C ASN A 176 -19.05 -16.48 18.35
N GLU A 177 -19.34 -15.55 19.27
CA GLU A 177 -19.38 -15.82 20.71
C GLU A 177 -20.67 -16.54 21.14
N GLU A 178 -21.47 -17.07 20.21
CA GLU A 178 -22.65 -17.89 20.53
C GLU A 178 -22.64 -19.21 19.76
N ASP A 179 -23.09 -20.24 20.47
CA ASP A 179 -23.07 -21.70 20.24
C ASP A 179 -23.31 -22.21 18.80
N GLU A 180 -22.66 -23.34 18.47
CA GLU A 180 -23.15 -24.53 17.70
C GLU A 180 -21.93 -25.25 17.09
N ASP A 181 -21.43 -26.35 17.66
CA ASP A 181 -21.89 -27.74 17.46
C ASP A 181 -22.34 -28.05 16.02
N GLY A 182 -21.50 -28.75 15.25
CA GLY A 182 -21.89 -29.25 13.93
C GLY A 182 -20.77 -29.35 12.91
N THR A 183 -20.18 -30.54 12.82
CA THR A 183 -19.58 -31.12 11.60
C THR A 183 -18.36 -30.43 10.96
N MET A 184 -17.17 -30.81 11.40
CA MET A 184 -16.07 -31.16 10.48
C MET A 184 -15.45 -32.48 10.95
N GLY A 185 -15.68 -33.52 10.14
CA GLY A 185 -15.23 -34.87 10.40
C GLY A 185 -13.73 -35.07 10.17
N GLU A 186 -13.22 -36.07 10.88
CA GLU A 186 -12.02 -36.86 10.57
C GLU A 186 -10.65 -36.21 10.77
N SER A 187 -10.35 -35.90 12.03
CA SER A 187 -9.00 -36.14 12.56
C SER A 187 -9.05 -36.38 14.06
N LEU A 188 -9.02 -37.67 14.42
CA LEU A 188 -8.63 -38.21 15.73
C LEU A 188 -9.61 -38.04 16.91
N GLY A 189 -10.46 -39.07 17.07
CA GLY A 189 -10.76 -39.61 18.40
C GLY A 189 -12.14 -39.29 18.96
N ALA A 190 -13.10 -40.14 18.63
CA ALA A 190 -14.25 -40.41 19.49
C ALA A 190 -13.75 -40.86 20.87
N GLY A 191 -13.75 -39.94 21.83
CA GLY A 191 -13.33 -40.23 23.20
C GLY A 191 -12.77 -39.01 23.89
N LEU A 192 -13.67 -38.16 24.39
CA LEU A 192 -13.58 -37.43 25.66
C LEU A 192 -14.55 -36.25 25.59
N ALA A 193 -15.56 -36.28 26.45
CA ALA A 193 -16.17 -35.05 26.92
C ALA A 193 -15.04 -34.19 27.53
N GLN A 194 -14.42 -33.35 26.70
CA GLN A 194 -13.23 -32.60 27.09
C GLN A 194 -13.61 -31.67 28.23
N SER A 195 -13.02 -31.91 29.39
CA SER A 195 -13.21 -31.10 30.57
C SER A 195 -12.89 -29.63 30.25
N LYS A 196 -13.59 -28.67 30.88
CA LYS A 196 -13.32 -27.23 30.72
C LYS A 196 -11.80 -26.88 30.84
N PRO A 197 -11.01 -27.54 31.73
CA PRO A 197 -9.56 -27.36 31.78
C PRO A 197 -8.81 -27.80 30.52
N PHE A 198 -9.21 -28.91 29.89
CA PHE A 198 -8.57 -29.41 28.68
C PHE A 198 -8.80 -28.46 27.49
N LYS A 199 -10.05 -28.00 27.29
CA LYS A 199 -10.37 -26.98 26.27
C LYS A 199 -9.57 -25.69 26.48
N LEU A 200 -9.43 -25.25 27.74
CA LEU A 200 -8.63 -24.07 28.08
C LEU A 200 -7.14 -24.29 27.75
N GLN A 201 -6.60 -25.48 28.05
CA GLN A 201 -5.21 -25.82 27.74
C GLN A 201 -4.96 -25.88 26.22
N GLN A 202 -5.87 -26.47 25.44
CA GLN A 202 -5.78 -26.51 23.99
C GLN A 202 -5.82 -25.09 23.39
N ARG A 203 -6.73 -24.23 23.86
CA ARG A 203 -6.79 -22.82 23.43
C ARG A 203 -5.48 -22.07 23.75
N ARG A 204 -4.90 -22.29 24.92
CA ARG A 204 -3.59 -21.71 25.29
C ARG A 204 -2.47 -22.21 24.38
N GLN A 205 -2.43 -23.50 24.07
CA GLN A 205 -1.43 -24.06 23.15
C GLN A 205 -1.57 -23.47 21.74
N GLN A 206 -2.80 -23.31 21.24
CA GLN A 206 -3.05 -22.69 19.95
C GLN A 206 -2.62 -21.21 19.93
N MET A 207 -2.99 -20.43 20.94
CA MET A 207 -2.57 -19.02 21.04
C MET A 207 -1.04 -18.89 21.12
N ASN A 208 -0.37 -19.73 21.89
CA ASN A 208 1.10 -19.71 21.96
C ASN A 208 1.74 -20.06 20.61
N LYS A 209 1.17 -21.01 19.87
CA LYS A 209 1.63 -21.37 18.53
C LYS A 209 1.46 -20.22 17.54
N GLU A 210 0.30 -19.57 17.56
CA GLU A 210 0.01 -18.37 16.74
C GLU A 210 1.00 -17.24 17.05
N GLN A 211 1.25 -16.95 18.33
CA GLN A 211 2.21 -15.93 18.75
C GLN A 211 3.63 -16.23 18.29
N LEU A 212 4.08 -17.49 18.42
CA LEU A 212 5.41 -17.89 17.94
C LEU A 212 5.53 -17.77 16.42
N GLN A 213 4.47 -18.11 15.69
CA GLN A 213 4.46 -17.95 14.23
C GLN A 213 4.49 -16.46 13.83
N GLU A 214 3.74 -15.61 14.52
CA GLU A 214 3.75 -14.16 14.32
C GLU A 214 5.14 -13.57 14.59
N LEU A 215 5.79 -13.95 15.69
CA LEU A 215 7.15 -13.53 16.00
C LEU A 215 8.16 -13.97 14.92
N LYS A 216 8.02 -15.19 14.41
CA LYS A 216 8.84 -15.71 13.32
C LYS A 216 8.67 -14.90 12.03
N ASN A 217 7.43 -14.62 11.63
CA ASN A 217 7.12 -13.82 10.46
C ASN A 217 7.65 -12.38 10.61
N ASN A 218 7.46 -11.77 11.78
CA ASN A 218 7.96 -10.43 12.08
C ASN A 218 9.50 -10.38 12.00
N THR A 219 10.19 -11.40 12.52
CA THR A 219 11.65 -11.48 12.42
C THR A 219 12.12 -11.51 10.96
N ARG A 220 11.43 -12.26 10.10
CA ARG A 220 11.75 -12.31 8.66
C ARG A 220 11.45 -11.00 7.95
N TYR A 221 10.32 -10.37 8.28
CA TYR A 221 9.99 -9.03 7.79
C TYR A 221 11.11 -8.05 8.14
N PHE A 222 11.54 -7.99 9.41
CA PHE A 222 12.58 -7.06 9.83
C PHE A 222 13.93 -7.36 9.19
N HIS A 223 14.28 -8.63 8.98
CA HIS A 223 15.47 -8.99 8.23
C HIS A 223 15.41 -8.51 6.77
N LYS A 224 14.24 -8.65 6.12
CA LYS A 224 14.05 -8.18 4.74
C LYS A 224 14.05 -6.65 4.64
N LEU A 225 13.48 -5.96 5.63
CA LEU A 225 13.53 -4.49 5.75
C LEU A 225 14.97 -4.00 5.95
N ASP A 226 15.71 -4.59 6.88
CA ASP A 226 17.13 -4.28 7.16
C ASP A 226 18.00 -4.45 5.91
N LYS A 227 17.82 -5.56 5.19
CA LYS A 227 18.50 -5.80 3.91
C LYS A 227 18.13 -4.75 2.87
N PHE A 228 16.84 -4.46 2.70
CA PHE A 228 16.37 -3.46 1.75
C PHE A 228 16.97 -2.08 2.05
N LEU A 229 16.90 -1.61 3.30
CA LEU A 229 17.42 -0.30 3.70
C LEU A 229 18.93 -0.22 3.44
N THR A 230 19.68 -1.26 3.80
CA THR A 230 21.13 -1.33 3.56
C THR A 230 21.45 -1.20 2.07
N GLU A 231 20.79 -1.99 1.22
CA GLU A 231 21.00 -1.98 -0.23
C GLU A 231 20.54 -0.65 -0.85
N TRP A 232 19.39 -0.14 -0.44
CA TRP A 232 18.79 1.09 -0.96
C TRP A 232 19.66 2.31 -0.64
N PHE A 233 20.12 2.48 0.59
CA PHE A 233 21.00 3.60 0.95
C PHE A 233 22.35 3.50 0.24
N ALA A 234 22.90 2.30 0.09
CA ALA A 234 24.14 2.09 -0.68
C ALA A 234 23.96 2.48 -2.15
N MET A 235 22.84 2.13 -2.78
CA MET A 235 22.53 2.52 -4.16
C MET A 235 22.24 4.01 -4.29
N ARG A 236 21.49 4.61 -3.35
CA ARG A 236 21.14 6.03 -3.37
C ARG A 236 22.38 6.92 -3.30
N LYS A 237 23.39 6.54 -2.53
CA LYS A 237 24.69 7.24 -2.45
C LYS A 237 25.44 7.31 -3.79
N ASN A 238 25.12 6.43 -4.75
CA ASN A 238 25.73 6.44 -6.09
C ASN A 238 24.96 7.30 -7.11
N LEU A 239 23.80 7.83 -6.75
CA LEU A 239 23.04 8.75 -7.59
C LEU A 239 23.54 10.18 -7.35
N ALA A 240 23.53 11.01 -8.40
CA ALA A 240 23.91 12.40 -8.29
C ALA A 240 22.74 13.22 -7.76
N GLY A 241 23.01 14.06 -6.76
CA GLY A 241 22.04 15.02 -6.21
C GLY A 241 21.35 14.51 -4.93
N ASP A 242 21.16 15.43 -4.00
CA ASP A 242 20.37 15.23 -2.77
C ASP A 242 18.90 15.65 -2.96
N ASP A 243 18.49 15.94 -4.20
CA ASP A 243 17.15 16.42 -4.50
C ASP A 243 16.10 15.32 -4.26
N VAL A 244 14.89 15.76 -3.88
CA VAL A 244 13.75 14.87 -3.67
C VAL A 244 13.15 14.48 -5.02
N ASP A 245 13.65 13.39 -5.59
CA ASP A 245 13.18 12.80 -6.84
C ASP A 245 12.03 11.79 -6.63
N ALA A 246 11.53 11.21 -7.72
CA ALA A 246 10.46 10.20 -7.68
C ALA A 246 10.79 8.99 -6.79
N ILE A 247 12.07 8.58 -6.74
CA ILE A 247 12.54 7.45 -5.93
C ILE A 247 12.41 7.79 -4.45
N MET A 248 12.89 8.98 -4.07
CA MET A 248 12.82 9.48 -2.70
C MET A 248 11.37 9.68 -2.26
N VAL A 249 10.52 10.26 -3.11
CA VAL A 249 9.09 10.44 -2.80
C VAL A 249 8.41 9.09 -2.54
N LEU A 250 8.66 8.09 -3.39
CA LEU A 250 8.09 6.74 -3.22
C LEU A 250 8.59 6.09 -1.93
N PHE A 251 9.90 6.13 -1.69
CA PHE A 251 10.52 5.61 -0.47
C PHE A 251 9.91 6.24 0.78
N LEU A 252 9.82 7.58 0.82
CA LEU A 252 9.26 8.33 1.94
C LEU A 252 7.78 7.99 2.18
N ALA A 253 6.98 7.76 1.14
CA ALA A 253 5.57 7.42 1.29
C ALA A 253 5.39 6.03 1.90
N HIS A 254 6.17 5.05 1.43
CA HIS A 254 6.20 3.70 2.02
C HIS A 254 6.71 3.69 3.46
N LEU A 255 7.73 4.49 3.75
CA LEU A 255 8.24 4.66 5.10
C LEU A 255 7.19 5.31 6.00
N ASN A 256 6.53 6.36 5.53
CA ASN A 256 5.47 7.05 6.27
C ASN A 256 4.36 6.08 6.68
N VAL A 257 3.85 5.29 5.73
CA VAL A 257 2.81 4.32 6.02
C VAL A 257 3.26 3.35 7.10
N GLN A 258 4.47 2.80 6.99
CA GLN A 258 4.98 1.85 7.97
C GLN A 258 5.15 2.46 9.38
N LEU A 259 5.52 3.74 9.47
CA LEU A 259 5.70 4.44 10.74
C LEU A 259 4.39 4.87 11.41
N GLU A 260 3.37 5.20 10.62
CA GLU A 260 2.06 5.67 11.13
C GLU A 260 1.11 4.51 11.50
N LEU A 261 1.49 3.27 11.20
CA LEU A 261 0.71 2.09 11.60
C LEU A 261 0.83 1.81 13.12
N PRO A 262 -0.13 1.08 13.72
CA PRO A 262 -0.12 0.76 15.15
C PRO A 262 1.17 0.11 15.68
N GLU A 263 1.89 -0.64 14.86
CA GLU A 263 3.20 -1.22 15.21
C GLU A 263 4.40 -0.48 14.59
N GLY A 264 4.21 0.76 14.12
CA GLY A 264 5.24 1.55 13.45
C GLY A 264 6.44 1.90 14.32
N ASP A 265 6.27 1.94 15.65
CA ASP A 265 7.37 2.16 16.59
C ASP A 265 8.49 1.12 16.44
N LYS A 266 8.17 -0.14 16.10
CA LYS A 266 9.20 -1.18 15.88
C LYS A 266 10.05 -0.90 14.65
N VAL A 267 9.45 -0.31 13.61
CA VAL A 267 10.17 0.12 12.39
C VAL A 267 11.04 1.33 12.72
N LYS A 268 10.50 2.28 13.49
CA LYS A 268 11.22 3.45 13.97
C LYS A 268 12.44 3.08 14.80
N ASP A 269 12.32 2.12 15.72
CA ASP A 269 13.42 1.63 16.55
C ASP A 269 14.58 1.11 15.70
N ILE A 270 14.31 0.40 14.60
CA ILE A 270 15.36 -0.08 13.68
C ILE A 270 16.06 1.08 12.99
N LEU A 271 15.31 2.09 12.54
CA LEU A 271 15.88 3.27 11.90
C LEU A 271 16.76 4.04 12.89
N GLU A 272 16.30 4.25 14.11
CA GLU A 272 17.03 4.98 15.14
C GLU A 272 18.26 4.23 15.67
N THR A 273 18.22 2.90 15.72
CA THR A 273 19.32 2.10 16.27
C THR A 273 20.36 1.67 15.25
N LYS A 274 19.95 1.35 14.02
CA LYS A 274 20.86 0.80 12.99
C LYS A 274 21.17 1.77 11.85
N PHE A 275 20.27 2.70 11.55
CA PHE A 275 20.37 3.63 10.43
C PHE A 275 20.27 5.07 10.93
N ALA A 276 20.88 5.38 12.08
CA ALA A 276 20.69 6.63 12.79
C ALA A 276 21.03 7.87 11.94
N ASP A 277 22.17 7.83 11.25
CA ASP A 277 22.64 8.92 10.38
C ASP A 277 21.68 9.11 9.20
N GLU A 278 21.28 8.01 8.53
CA GLU A 278 20.30 8.08 7.46
C GLU A 278 18.92 8.54 7.95
N TRP A 279 18.51 8.15 9.16
CA TRP A 279 17.23 8.57 9.74
C TRP A 279 17.21 10.06 10.05
N GLU A 280 18.30 10.61 10.62
CA GLU A 280 18.46 12.04 10.83
C GLU A 280 18.36 12.82 9.52
N TRP A 281 18.93 12.28 8.43
CA TRP A 281 18.80 12.85 7.10
C TRP A 281 17.37 12.73 6.50
N LEU A 282 16.67 11.62 6.75
CA LEU A 282 15.32 11.39 6.21
C LEU A 282 14.22 12.22 6.88
N GLN A 283 14.35 12.48 8.18
CA GLN A 283 13.30 13.12 8.98
C GLN A 283 12.84 14.49 8.43
N PRO A 284 13.74 15.42 8.07
CA PRO A 284 13.34 16.71 7.47
C PRO A 284 12.56 16.53 6.18
N HIS A 285 12.99 15.62 5.31
CA HIS A 285 12.34 15.34 4.03
C HIS A 285 10.94 14.75 4.22
N LEU A 286 10.80 13.77 5.12
CA LEU A 286 9.50 13.20 5.48
C LEU A 286 8.57 14.27 6.07
N GLY A 287 9.09 15.12 6.96
CA GLY A 287 8.34 16.24 7.54
C GLY A 287 7.89 17.26 6.51
N ALA A 288 8.71 17.54 5.50
CA ALA A 288 8.36 18.42 4.39
C ALA A 288 7.24 17.82 3.53
N MET A 289 7.33 16.54 3.17
CA MET A 289 6.28 15.84 2.38
C MET A 289 4.92 15.85 3.10
N LYS A 290 4.90 15.61 4.42
CA LYS A 290 3.67 15.65 5.22
C LYS A 290 2.99 17.03 5.26
N ARG A 291 3.78 18.11 5.12
CA ARG A 291 3.30 19.50 5.17
C ARG A 291 3.09 20.10 3.79
N LEU A 292 3.32 19.33 2.73
CA LEU A 292 3.21 19.79 1.37
C LEU A 292 1.79 20.32 1.11
N PRO A 293 1.62 21.56 0.64
CA PRO A 293 0.30 22.11 0.38
C PRO A 293 -0.36 21.36 -0.78
N ASN A 294 -1.69 21.24 -0.70
CA ASN A 294 -2.48 20.72 -1.80
C ASN A 294 -2.72 21.82 -2.83
N VAL A 295 -1.85 21.88 -3.84
CA VAL A 295 -1.90 22.86 -4.93
C VAL A 295 -2.65 22.30 -6.14
N VAL A 296 -2.56 20.98 -6.36
CA VAL A 296 -3.22 20.30 -7.47
C VAL A 296 -4.73 20.29 -7.24
N ARG A 297 -5.50 20.49 -8.32
CA ARG A 297 -6.96 20.49 -8.24
C ARG A 297 -7.48 19.11 -7.83
N VAL A 298 -8.06 19.01 -6.65
CA VAL A 298 -8.83 17.84 -6.21
C VAL A 298 -10.31 18.06 -6.52
N ARG A 299 -10.97 17.05 -7.10
CA ARG A 299 -12.42 17.05 -7.32
C ARG A 299 -13.07 15.79 -6.75
N PRO A 300 -14.38 15.83 -6.44
CA PRO A 300 -15.12 14.62 -6.08
C PRO A 300 -15.21 13.66 -7.28
N ALA A 301 -15.32 12.36 -6.98
CA ALA A 301 -15.61 11.33 -7.97
C ALA A 301 -17.03 11.51 -8.53
N VAL A 302 -17.16 11.55 -9.86
CA VAL A 302 -18.48 11.55 -10.51
C VAL A 302 -19.10 10.17 -10.43
N PHE A 303 -20.41 10.05 -10.68
CA PHE A 303 -21.14 8.80 -10.49
C PHE A 303 -20.47 7.58 -11.14
N ARG A 304 -19.95 7.70 -12.37
CA ARG A 304 -19.28 6.62 -13.09
C ARG A 304 -17.92 6.18 -12.51
N GLU A 305 -17.32 7.04 -11.69
CA GLU A 305 -16.02 6.80 -11.06
C GLU A 305 -16.16 6.27 -9.64
N GLN A 306 -17.38 6.23 -9.11
CA GLN A 306 -17.65 5.76 -7.76
C GLN A 306 -17.67 4.22 -7.75
N GLY A 307 -17.11 3.62 -6.69
CA GLY A 307 -17.24 2.20 -6.37
C GLY A 307 -18.57 1.86 -5.69
N ASN A 308 -19.67 2.46 -6.17
CA ASN A 308 -21.00 2.12 -5.67
C ASN A 308 -21.50 0.82 -6.31
N MET A 309 -22.45 0.15 -5.67
CA MET A 309 -22.95 -1.17 -6.11
C MET A 309 -23.39 -1.19 -7.58
N VAL A 310 -24.04 -0.12 -8.05
CA VAL A 310 -24.54 -0.02 -9.42
C VAL A 310 -23.39 0.03 -10.42
N MET A 311 -22.39 0.87 -10.15
CA MET A 311 -21.24 1.03 -11.04
C MET A 311 -20.28 -0.15 -11.00
N SER A 312 -20.07 -0.75 -9.83
CA SER A 312 -19.26 -1.97 -9.74
C SER A 312 -19.92 -3.13 -10.47
N LEU A 313 -21.25 -3.29 -10.40
CA LEU A 313 -21.95 -4.28 -11.24
C LEU A 313 -21.85 -3.96 -12.73
N TYR A 314 -21.97 -2.68 -13.11
CA TYR A 314 -21.83 -2.25 -14.51
C TYR A 314 -20.43 -2.55 -15.07
N ASN A 315 -19.38 -2.36 -14.27
CA ASN A 315 -17.99 -2.60 -14.70
C ASN A 315 -17.62 -4.08 -14.76
N VAL A 316 -18.40 -4.96 -14.09
CA VAL A 316 -18.20 -6.42 -14.13
C VAL A 316 -18.88 -7.08 -15.34
N LEU A 317 -19.87 -6.41 -15.96
CA LEU A 317 -20.63 -6.88 -17.13
C LEU A 317 -19.94 -6.55 -18.45
#